data_AF-A0A428GXP1-F1
#
_entry.id   AF-A0A428GXP1-F1
#
_cell.length_a   1.000
_cell.length_b   1.000
_cell.length_c   1.000
_cell.angle_alpha   90.00
_cell.angle_beta   90.00
_cell.angle_gamma   90.00
#
_symmetry.space_group_name_H-M   'P 1'
#
loop_
_entity.id
_entity.type
_entity.pdbx_description
1 polymer ?
#
loop_
_entity_poly.entity_id
_entity_poly.type
_entity_poly.pdbx_seq_one_letter_code
_entity_poly.pdbx_strand_id
1 'polypeptide(L)'
;MRPRKYPYSGRPKLIRQALPRFILLGNIAFNRDLVKYIDTMKQVAPNQTIVYFKIPKFLSHEEKHVRVPLEIDEVVKILNR
;
A
#
# COMPACT_ATOMS: atom_id res chain seq x y z
N MET A 1 3.56 36.31 -37.62
CA MET A 1 3.81 35.04 -36.88
C MET A 1 4.72 34.15 -37.71
N ARG A 2 5.77 33.55 -37.13
CA ARG A 2 6.60 32.54 -37.81
C ARG A 2 6.13 31.13 -37.41
N PRO A 3 5.91 30.21 -38.36
CA PRO A 3 5.52 28.84 -38.06
C PRO A 3 6.67 28.09 -37.35
N ARG A 4 6.33 27.24 -36.38
CA ARG A 4 7.30 26.34 -35.72
C ARG A 4 7.89 25.38 -36.76
N LYS A 5 9.21 25.21 -36.75
CA LYS A 5 9.97 24.35 -37.69
C LYS A 5 9.51 22.88 -37.70
N TYR A 6 8.97 22.38 -36.59
CA TYR A 6 8.39 21.03 -36.48
C TYR A 6 7.05 21.08 -35.70
N PRO A 7 5.92 21.32 -36.38
CA PRO A 7 4.61 21.46 -35.74
C PRO A 7 4.11 20.16 -35.09
N TYR A 8 4.72 19.02 -35.42
CA TYR A 8 4.34 17.69 -34.93
C TYR A 8 5.44 16.99 -34.12
N SER A 9 6.41 17.73 -33.55
CA SER A 9 7.41 17.16 -32.64
C SER A 9 6.82 16.82 -31.26
N GLY A 10 5.64 16.19 -31.24
CA GLY A 10 4.96 15.70 -30.05
C GLY A 10 5.72 14.51 -29.49
N ARG A 11 6.77 14.79 -28.72
CA ARG A 11 7.39 13.74 -27.91
C ARG A 11 6.32 13.22 -26.95
N PRO A 12 6.01 11.92 -26.94
CA PRO A 12 5.05 11.37 -25.99
C PRO A 12 5.53 11.71 -24.58
N LYS A 13 4.64 12.28 -23.77
CA LYS A 13 4.92 12.63 -22.38
C LYS A 13 5.24 11.31 -21.66
N LEU A 14 6.50 11.08 -21.30
CA LEU A 14 6.89 9.91 -20.51
C LEU A 14 6.24 10.05 -19.12
N ILE A 15 5.09 9.40 -18.94
CA ILE A 15 4.45 9.28 -17.63
C ILE A 15 5.27 8.25 -16.86
N ARG A 16 6.16 8.74 -15.99
CA ARG A 16 6.88 7.87 -15.04
C ARG A 16 5.85 7.35 -14.04
N GLN A 17 5.39 6.11 -14.22
CA GLN A 17 4.64 5.43 -13.17
C GLN A 17 5.57 5.28 -11.95
N ALA A 18 5.12 5.77 -10.79
CA ALA A 18 5.86 5.55 -9.56
C ALA A 18 5.85 4.05 -9.24
N LEU A 19 7.00 3.50 -8.86
CA LEU A 19 7.07 2.13 -8.39
C LEU A 19 6.18 1.97 -7.14
N PRO A 20 5.46 0.85 -7.01
CA PRO A 20 4.66 0.59 -5.83
C PRO A 20 5.57 0.56 -4.60
N ARG A 21 5.15 1.25 -3.54
CA ARG A 21 5.89 1.28 -2.28
C ARG A 21 5.33 0.18 -1.38
N PHE A 22 6.20 -0.69 -0.90
CA PHE A 22 5.84 -1.73 0.04
C PHE A 22 6.21 -1.32 1.46
N ILE A 23 5.39 -1.76 2.42
CA ILE A 23 5.70 -1.69 3.85
C ILE A 23 6.07 -3.10 4.30
N LEU A 24 7.22 -3.22 4.95
CA LEU A 24 7.70 -4.47 5.52
C LEU A 24 7.23 -4.58 6.98
N LEU A 25 6.50 -5.64 7.30
CA LEU A 25 6.09 -6.03 8.65
C LEU A 25 6.66 -7.42 8.95
N GLY A 26 7.83 -7.44 9.61
CA GLY A 26 8.52 -8.69 9.94
C GLY A 26 8.93 -9.43 8.67
N ASN A 27 8.32 -10.59 8.42
CA ASN A 27 8.56 -11.42 7.22
C ASN A 27 7.53 -11.23 6.10
N ILE A 28 6.59 -10.29 6.22
CA ILE A 28 5.55 -10.03 5.23
C ILE A 28 5.66 -8.59 4.74
N ALA A 29 5.53 -8.40 3.43
CA ALA A 29 5.44 -7.07 2.83
C ALA A 29 4.12 -6.90 2.09
N PHE A 30 3.53 -5.71 2.17
CA PHE A 30 2.30 -5.39 1.45
C PHE A 30 2.34 -3.97 0.88
N ASN A 31 1.53 -3.72 -0.15
CA ASN A 31 1.50 -2.41 -0.80
C ASN A 31 1.00 -1.34 0.18
N ARG A 32 1.71 -0.21 0.29
CA ARG A 32 1.32 0.96 1.09
C ARG A 32 -0.12 1.41 0.81
N ASP A 33 -0.60 1.24 -0.41
CA ASP A 33 -1.98 1.59 -0.78
C ASP A 33 -3.04 0.76 -0.05
N LEU A 34 -2.68 -0.36 0.58
CA LEU A 34 -3.60 -1.19 1.38
C LEU A 34 -3.70 -0.74 2.84
N VAL A 35 -2.84 0.17 3.30
CA VAL A 35 -2.89 0.68 4.69
C VAL A 35 -4.24 1.32 5.00
N LYS A 36 -4.85 2.02 4.04
CA LYS A 36 -6.19 2.63 4.17
C LYS A 36 -7.32 1.63 4.38
N TYR A 37 -7.08 0.34 4.12
CA TYR A 37 -8.06 -0.73 4.29
C TYR A 37 -7.81 -1.55 5.54
N ILE A 38 -6.85 -1.17 6.40
CA ILE A 38 -6.69 -1.78 7.72
C ILE A 38 -7.91 -1.40 8.56
N ASP A 39 -8.64 -2.40 9.02
CA ASP A 39 -9.84 -2.22 9.85
C ASP A 39 -9.47 -2.31 11.33
N THR A 40 -8.86 -3.44 11.72
CA THR A 40 -8.42 -3.68 13.10
C THR A 40 -7.10 -4.45 13.14
N MET A 41 -6.37 -4.31 14.24
CA MET A 41 -5.17 -5.10 14.54
C MET A 41 -5.32 -5.70 15.92
N LYS A 42 -5.01 -6.98 16.08
CA LYS A 42 -5.12 -7.70 17.34
C LYS A 42 -3.86 -8.49 17.62
N GLN A 43 -3.26 -8.29 18.78
CA GLN A 43 -2.19 -9.15 19.28
C GLN A 43 -2.79 -10.48 19.74
N VAL A 44 -2.30 -11.59 19.20
CA VAL A 44 -2.76 -12.94 19.54
C VAL A 44 -1.75 -13.65 20.45
N ALA A 45 -0.48 -13.39 20.26
CA ALA A 45 0.61 -13.83 21.13
C ALA A 45 1.61 -12.67 21.31
N PRO A 46 2.56 -12.73 22.27
CA PRO A 46 3.51 -11.64 22.51
C PRO A 46 4.18 -11.17 21.22
N ASN A 47 4.70 -12.09 20.40
CA ASN A 47 5.39 -11.76 19.15
C ASN A 47 4.52 -11.97 17.91
N GLN A 48 3.19 -11.93 18.03
CA GLN A 48 2.30 -12.22 16.91
C GLN A 48 1.06 -11.33 16.90
N THR A 49 0.91 -10.59 15.79
CA THR A 49 -0.21 -9.68 15.56
C THR A 49 -0.95 -10.09 14.30
N ILE A 50 -2.28 -10.11 14.38
CA ILE A 50 -3.15 -10.28 13.22
C ILE A 50 -3.65 -8.90 12.76
N VAL A 51 -3.39 -8.57 11.50
CA VAL A 51 -3.90 -7.37 10.84
C VAL A 51 -5.10 -7.77 10.00
N TYR A 52 -6.25 -7.16 10.27
CA TYR A 52 -7.49 -7.35 9.53
C TYR A 52 -7.64 -6.24 8.50
N PHE A 53 -7.93 -6.63 7.27
CA PHE A 53 -8.15 -5.74 6.14
C PHE A 53 -9.60 -5.87 5.67
N LYS A 54 -10.23 -4.73 5.40
CA LYS A 54 -11.57 -4.63 4.82
C LYS A 54 -11.48 -3.93 3.47
N ILE A 55 -11.20 -4.70 2.42
CA ILE A 55 -10.96 -4.17 1.08
C ILE A 55 -12.30 -3.98 0.37
N PRO A 56 -12.64 -2.77 -0.12
CA PRO A 56 -13.90 -2.54 -0.80
C PRO A 56 -13.96 -3.29 -2.14
N LYS A 57 -15.09 -3.93 -2.38
CA LYS A 57 -15.55 -4.46 -3.68
C LYS A 57 -16.82 -3.71 -4.09
N PHE A 58 -17.23 -3.87 -5.35
CA PHE A 58 -18.28 -3.06 -5.99
C PHE A 58 -19.54 -2.85 -5.13
N LEU A 59 -20.00 -3.86 -4.38
CA LEU A 59 -21.17 -3.80 -3.48
C LEU A 59 -20.92 -4.46 -2.12
N SER A 60 -19.68 -4.81 -1.78
CA SER A 60 -19.34 -5.55 -0.57
C SER A 60 -17.93 -5.24 -0.11
N HIS A 61 -17.49 -5.87 0.99
CA HIS A 61 -16.12 -5.80 1.44
C HIS A 61 -15.53 -7.20 1.46
N GLU A 62 -14.30 -7.33 0.98
CA GLU A 62 -13.51 -8.54 1.13
C GLU A 62 -12.69 -8.42 2.41
N GLU A 63 -12.99 -9.29 3.37
CA GLU A 63 -12.24 -9.39 4.61
C GLU A 63 -11.03 -10.30 4.41
N LYS A 64 -9.84 -9.78 4.73
CA LYS A 64 -8.59 -10.56 4.73
C LYS A 64 -7.91 -10.37 6.07
N HIS A 65 -7.12 -11.36 6.47
CA HIS A 65 -6.28 -11.22 7.64
C HIS A 65 -4.88 -11.72 7.34
N VAL A 66 -3.90 -11.08 7.95
CA VAL A 66 -2.48 -11.41 7.81
C VAL A 66 -1.89 -11.59 9.19
N ARG A 67 -1.18 -12.70 9.38
CA ARG A 67 -0.44 -12.97 10.63
C ARG A 67 0.97 -12.45 10.49
N VAL A 68 1.31 -11.45 11.30
CA VAL A 68 2.63 -10.84 11.34
C VAL A 68 3.37 -11.33 12.59
N PRO A 69 4.63 -11.82 12.47
CA PRO A 69 5.44 -12.24 13.61
C PRO A 69 6.12 -11.04 14.28
N LEU A 70 5.34 -10.04 14.70
CA LEU A 70 5.80 -8.86 15.44
C LEU A 70 4.80 -8.53 16.56
N GLU A 71 5.29 -7.84 17.58
CA GLU A 71 4.43 -7.27 18.62
C GLU A 71 3.58 -6.13 18.03
N ILE A 72 2.42 -5.87 18.62
CA ILE A 72 1.48 -4.88 18.09
C ILE A 72 2.07 -3.45 18.13
N ASP A 73 2.87 -3.13 19.15
CA ASP A 73 3.53 -1.83 19.27
C ASP A 73 4.52 -1.59 18.13
N GLU A 74 5.33 -2.61 17.79
CA GLU A 74 6.27 -2.54 16.67
C GLU A 74 5.55 -2.35 15.33
N VAL A 75 4.46 -3.08 15.11
CA VAL A 75 3.64 -2.95 13.90
C VAL A 75 3.09 -1.52 13.77
N VAL A 76 2.52 -0.98 14.85
CA VAL A 76 1.98 0.40 14.88
C VAL A 76 3.09 1.42 14.61
N LYS A 77 4.26 1.24 15.21
CA LYS A 77 5.43 2.11 15.01
C LYS A 77 5.91 2.12 13.56
N ILE A 78 5.89 0.97 12.88
CA ILE A 78 6.25 0.87 11.45
C ILE A 78 5.21 1.57 10.58
N LEU A 79 3.91 1.38 10.86
CA LEU A 79 2.83 1.96 10.06
C LEU A 79 2.73 3.49 10.21
N ASN A 80 3.08 4.02 11.38
CA ASN A 80 3.04 5.46 11.67
C ASN A 80 4.29 6.24 11.24
N ARG A 81 5.29 5.57 10.65
CA ARG A 81 6.52 6.20 10.17
C ARG A 81 6.36 6.86 8.80
#